data_AF-A0A667GCR8-F1
#
_entry.id   AF-A0A667GCR8-F1
#
_cell.length_a   1.000
_cell.length_b   1.000
_cell.length_c   1.000
_cell.angle_alpha   90.00
_cell.angle_beta   90.00
_cell.angle_gamma   90.00
#
_symmetry.space_group_name_H-M   'P 1'
#
loop_
_entity.id
_entity.type
_entity.pdbx_description
1 polymer ?
#
loop_
_entity_poly.entity_id
_entity_poly.type
_entity_poly.pdbx_seq_one_letter_code
_entity_poly.pdbx_strand_id
1 'polypeptide(L)'
;MAFVKVIKNKSYFKRYQVKFRRRQEVKTDYYAWKCLVIQDKNKYNTPKYRIFRVSNRDIICQIVYARMEGDMIVCAAYAHELPKYGVKVGLTSYAAQPKFPSMGKWINTW
;
A
#
# COMPACT_ATOMS: atom_id res chain seq x y z
N MET A 1 17.74 -44.15 7.92
CA MET A 1 16.91 -42.98 7.54
C MET A 1 15.58 -43.03 8.27
N ALA A 2 15.16 -41.95 8.93
CA ALA A 2 13.88 -41.90 9.65
C ALA A 2 12.69 -41.73 8.67
N PHE A 3 11.63 -42.51 8.85
CA PHE A 3 10.40 -42.43 8.06
C PHE A 3 9.57 -41.23 8.51
N VAL A 4 9.65 -40.12 7.78
CA VAL A 4 8.90 -38.89 8.08
C VAL A 4 7.60 -38.85 7.28
N LYS A 5 6.46 -38.70 7.97
CA LYS A 5 5.15 -38.59 7.33
C LYS A 5 5.06 -37.32 6.47
N VAL A 6 4.64 -37.47 5.22
CA VAL A 6 4.40 -36.34 4.31
C VAL A 6 3.12 -35.60 4.70
N ILE A 7 3.27 -34.39 5.24
CA ILE A 7 2.17 -33.53 5.70
C ILE A 7 1.46 -32.84 4.52
N LYS A 8 2.23 -32.31 3.55
CA LYS A 8 1.73 -31.64 2.34
C LYS A 8 1.42 -32.67 1.24
N ASN A 9 0.40 -33.50 1.48
CA ASN A 9 -0.05 -34.53 0.53
C ASN A 9 -1.13 -34.00 -0.43
N LYS A 10 -1.55 -34.81 -1.41
CA LYS A 10 -2.61 -34.45 -2.37
C LYS A 10 -3.93 -34.08 -1.69
N SER A 11 -4.25 -34.72 -0.56
CA SER A 11 -5.45 -34.43 0.25
C SER A 11 -5.38 -33.05 0.92
N TYR A 12 -4.19 -32.62 1.35
CA TYR A 12 -3.94 -31.30 1.94
C TYR A 12 -4.24 -30.18 0.94
N PHE A 13 -3.69 -30.27 -0.28
CA PHE A 13 -3.89 -29.23 -1.31
C PHE A 13 -5.34 -29.10 -1.77
N LYS A 14 -6.13 -30.19 -1.71
CA LYS A 14 -7.58 -30.14 -2.01
C LYS A 14 -8.39 -29.30 -1.02
N ARG A 15 -7.91 -29.11 0.22
CA ARG A 15 -8.60 -28.33 1.28
C ARG A 15 -7.93 -26.99 1.59
N TYR A 16 -6.78 -26.72 0.98
CA TYR A 16 -6.00 -25.53 1.30
C TYR A 16 -6.65 -24.28 0.69
N GLN A 17 -7.15 -23.39 1.53
CA GLN A 17 -7.68 -22.10 1.09
C GLN A 17 -6.57 -21.06 1.02
N VAL A 18 -6.28 -20.58 -0.20
CA VAL A 18 -5.30 -19.54 -0.43
C VAL A 18 -5.78 -18.20 0.13
N LYS A 19 -4.84 -17.42 0.68
CA LYS A 19 -5.08 -16.02 1.03
C LYS A 19 -5.07 -15.17 -0.25
N PHE A 20 -5.66 -13.97 -0.20
CA PHE A 20 -5.65 -13.05 -1.35
C PHE A 20 -4.23 -12.78 -1.85
N ARG A 21 -4.07 -12.61 -3.17
CA ARG A 21 -2.77 -12.47 -3.86
C ARG A 21 -1.80 -11.51 -3.16
N ARG A 22 -2.24 -10.27 -2.87
CA ARG A 22 -1.37 -9.26 -2.22
C ARG A 22 -1.00 -9.58 -0.77
N ARG A 23 -1.75 -10.45 -0.09
CA ARG A 23 -1.40 -10.94 1.26
C ARG A 23 -0.35 -12.04 1.18
N GLN A 24 -0.37 -12.86 0.13
CA GLN A 24 0.68 -13.85 -0.13
C GLN A 24 2.02 -13.15 -0.46
N GLU A 25 1.96 -12.05 -1.20
CA GLU A 25 3.12 -11.20 -1.50
C GLU A 25 3.55 -10.30 -0.33
N VAL A 26 2.79 -10.27 0.77
CA VAL A 26 3.03 -9.40 1.94
C VAL A 26 3.15 -7.92 1.55
N LYS A 27 2.36 -7.48 0.56
CA LYS A 27 2.33 -6.09 0.09
C LYS A 27 1.15 -5.29 0.65
N THR A 28 0.23 -5.96 1.34
CA THR A 28 -1.05 -5.37 1.75
C THR A 28 -1.58 -5.99 3.02
N ASP A 29 -1.80 -5.12 4.01
CA ASP A 29 -2.70 -5.40 5.12
C ASP A 29 -4.15 -5.02 4.75
N TYR A 30 -4.99 -6.03 4.58
CA TYR A 30 -6.39 -5.86 4.23
C TYR A 30 -7.23 -5.30 5.37
N TYR A 31 -6.81 -5.48 6.63
CA TYR A 31 -7.54 -4.95 7.78
C TYR A 31 -7.43 -3.41 7.81
N ALA A 32 -6.20 -2.89 7.77
CA ALA A 32 -5.95 -1.46 7.66
C ALA A 32 -6.54 -0.84 6.38
N TRP A 33 -6.41 -1.53 5.23
CA TRP A 33 -6.96 -1.06 3.96
C TRP A 33 -8.49 -0.91 3.99
N LYS A 34 -9.20 -1.86 4.62
CA LYS A 34 -10.67 -1.79 4.76
C LYS A 34 -11.10 -0.53 5.51
N CYS A 35 -10.47 -0.22 6.64
CA CYS A 35 -10.77 0.97 7.44
C CYS A 35 -10.47 2.27 6.68
N LEU A 36 -9.42 2.26 5.85
CA LEU A 36 -9.07 3.39 4.99
C LEU A 36 -10.09 3.63 3.87
N VAL A 37 -10.50 2.58 3.17
CA VAL A 37 -11.32 2.67 1.95
C VAL A 37 -12.79 2.91 2.25
N ILE A 38 -13.32 2.31 3.32
CA ILE A 38 -14.74 2.43 3.63
C ILE A 38 -15.09 3.89 3.90
N GLN A 39 -16.05 4.37 3.13
CA GLN A 39 -16.74 5.64 3.30
C GLN A 39 -18.11 5.37 3.92
N ASP A 40 -18.58 6.32 4.72
CA ASP A 40 -19.94 6.29 5.24
C ASP A 40 -20.94 6.30 4.08
N LYS A 41 -21.97 5.45 4.14
CA LYS A 41 -22.96 5.33 3.04
C LYS A 41 -23.76 6.63 2.82
N ASN A 42 -23.89 7.46 3.85
CA ASN A 42 -24.54 8.78 3.75
C ASN A 42 -23.79 9.74 2.79
N LYS A 43 -22.52 9.47 2.52
CA LYS A 43 -21.65 10.27 1.64
C LYS A 43 -21.62 9.76 0.19
N TYR A 44 -22.50 8.81 -0.16
CA TYR A 44 -22.73 8.31 -1.52
C TYR A 44 -21.45 8.17 -2.36
N ASN A 45 -21.43 8.77 -3.54
CA ASN A 45 -20.33 8.66 -4.51
C ASN A 45 -19.19 9.66 -4.25
N THR A 46 -19.13 10.28 -3.07
CA THR A 46 -18.01 11.19 -2.76
C THR A 46 -16.75 10.35 -2.53
N PRO A 47 -15.69 10.56 -3.33
CA PRO A 47 -14.47 9.78 -3.21
C PRO A 47 -13.74 10.13 -1.91
N LYS A 48 -13.33 9.10 -1.17
CA LYS A 48 -12.45 9.25 -0.02
C LYS A 48 -11.00 9.23 -0.51
N TYR A 49 -10.38 10.40 -0.54
CA TYR A 49 -8.99 10.56 -0.96
C TYR A 49 -8.02 10.10 0.13
N ARG A 50 -6.95 9.44 -0.29
CA ARG A 50 -5.87 8.95 0.57
C ARG A 50 -4.53 9.16 -0.12
N ILE A 51 -3.49 9.38 0.66
CA ILE A 51 -2.12 9.57 0.19
C ILE A 51 -1.39 8.23 0.27
N PHE A 52 -0.61 7.89 -0.75
CA PHE A 52 0.12 6.64 -0.81
C PHE A 52 1.54 6.77 -1.38
N ARG A 53 2.42 5.97 -0.75
CA ARG A 53 3.80 5.51 -1.04
C ARG A 53 4.99 6.35 -0.55
N VAL A 54 5.77 5.70 0.31
CA VAL A 54 7.22 5.93 0.41
C VAL A 54 7.84 4.62 -0.05
N SER A 55 8.72 4.63 -1.05
CA SER A 55 9.50 3.44 -1.40
C SER A 55 10.90 3.59 -0.84
N ASN A 56 11.58 2.48 -0.53
CA ASN A 56 12.90 2.52 0.10
C ASN A 56 13.98 3.23 -0.74
N ARG A 57 13.76 3.34 -2.07
CA ARG A 57 14.71 3.97 -3.00
C ARG A 57 14.23 5.32 -3.52
N ASP A 58 12.93 5.61 -3.43
CA ASP A 58 12.34 6.82 -4.01
C ASP A 58 11.05 7.20 -3.25
N ILE A 59 10.85 8.49 -3.00
CA ILE A 59 9.60 8.98 -2.39
C ILE A 59 8.59 9.18 -3.52
N ILE A 60 7.41 8.55 -3.41
CA ILE A 60 6.40 8.56 -4.46
C ILE A 60 5.06 8.95 -3.84
N CYS A 61 4.65 10.20 -3.91
CA CYS A 61 3.42 10.62 -3.26
C CYS A 61 2.27 10.62 -4.25
N GLN A 62 1.28 9.76 -4.01
CA GLN A 62 0.09 9.63 -4.86
C GLN A 62 -1.17 9.95 -4.07
N ILE A 63 -2.09 10.71 -4.66
CA ILE A 63 -3.45 10.88 -4.15
C ILE A 63 -4.34 9.90 -4.89
N VAL A 64 -4.92 8.95 -4.16
CA VAL A 64 -5.73 7.86 -4.70
C VAL A 64 -7.09 7.77 -4.03
N TYR A 65 -8.09 7.28 -4.77
CA TYR A 65 -9.39 6.89 -4.25
C TYR A 65 -9.78 5.51 -4.81
N ALA A 66 -10.62 4.78 -4.08
CA ALA A 66 -11.02 3.43 -4.48
C ALA A 66 -12.28 3.45 -5.36
N ARG A 67 -12.27 2.67 -6.45
CA ARG A 67 -13.46 2.26 -7.21
C ARG A 67 -13.56 0.73 -7.25
N MET A 68 -14.70 0.21 -7.72
CA MET A 68 -14.92 -1.24 -7.84
C MET A 68 -13.92 -1.92 -8.79
N GLU A 69 -13.54 -1.25 -9.87
CA GLU A 69 -12.57 -1.75 -10.85
C GLU A 69 -11.13 -1.73 -10.31
N GLY A 70 -10.84 -0.82 -9.38
CA GLY A 70 -9.51 -0.62 -8.83
C GLY A 70 -9.31 0.79 -8.25
N ASP A 71 -8.10 1.05 -7.78
CA ASP A 71 -7.72 2.35 -7.24
C ASP A 71 -7.41 3.33 -8.38
N MET A 72 -8.05 4.50 -8.38
CA MET A 72 -7.77 5.58 -9.33
C MET A 72 -6.81 6.60 -8.72
N ILE A 73 -5.78 6.97 -9.48
CA ILE A 73 -4.79 7.98 -9.12
C ILE A 73 -5.24 9.33 -9.68
N VAL A 74 -5.34 10.33 -8.81
CA VAL A 74 -5.69 11.71 -9.20
C VAL A 74 -4.42 12.50 -9.52
N CYS A 75 -3.43 12.41 -8.65
CA CYS A 75 -2.16 13.12 -8.78
C CYS A 75 -1.03 12.22 -8.26
N ALA A 76 0.15 12.34 -8.86
CA ALA A 76 1.37 11.67 -8.46
C ALA A 76 2.53 12.67 -8.50
N ALA A 77 3.38 12.62 -7.48
CA ALA A 77 4.61 13.38 -7.39
C ALA A 77 5.76 12.43 -7.06
N TYR A 78 6.92 12.63 -7.68
CA TYR A 78 8.07 11.76 -7.51
C TYR A 78 9.29 12.52 -7.01
N ALA A 79 10.09 11.90 -6.15
CA ALA A 79 11.29 12.53 -5.62
C ALA A 79 12.35 12.80 -6.70
N HIS A 80 12.45 12.01 -7.76
CA HIS A 80 13.37 12.30 -8.87
C HIS A 80 12.99 13.54 -9.70
N GLU A 81 11.83 14.17 -9.45
CA GLU A 81 11.45 15.45 -10.05
C GLU A 81 11.99 16.65 -9.25
N LEU A 82 12.34 16.44 -7.96
CA LEU A 82 12.88 17.46 -7.05
C LEU A 82 14.16 18.17 -7.54
N PRO A 83 15.09 17.51 -8.28
CA PRO A 83 16.26 18.20 -8.85
C PRO A 83 15.89 19.35 -9.79
N LYS A 84 14.72 19.32 -10.45
CA LYS A 84 14.22 20.42 -11.28
C LYS A 84 13.86 21.65 -10.45
N TYR A 85 13.51 21.44 -9.18
CA TYR A 85 13.09 22.47 -8.23
C TYR A 85 14.23 22.88 -7.27
N GLY A 86 15.48 22.55 -7.59
CA GLY A 86 16.67 23.00 -6.86
C GLY A 86 17.17 22.05 -5.76
N VAL A 87 16.47 20.94 -5.48
CA VAL A 87 16.90 19.94 -4.49
C VAL A 87 17.62 18.80 -5.21
N LYS A 88 18.94 18.93 -5.32
CA LYS A 88 19.80 18.00 -6.10
C LYS A 88 20.24 16.74 -5.33
N VAL A 89 20.23 16.79 -4.00
CA VAL A 89 20.75 15.72 -3.13
C VAL A 89 19.73 15.37 -2.03
N GLY A 90 19.78 14.14 -1.52
CA GLY A 90 18.92 13.73 -0.40
C GLY A 90 17.46 13.48 -0.77
N LEU A 91 17.22 12.90 -1.95
CA LEU A 91 15.87 12.61 -2.49
C LEU A 91 15.04 11.62 -1.64
N THR A 92 15.68 10.89 -0.74
CA THR A 92 15.05 9.96 0.22
C THR A 92 15.06 10.47 1.65
N SER A 93 15.54 11.69 1.90
CA SER A 93 15.65 12.28 3.24
C SER A 93 14.31 12.79 3.76
N TYR A 94 14.22 13.00 5.08
CA TYR A 94 13.04 13.60 5.73
C TYR A 94 12.68 14.98 5.15
N ALA A 95 13.65 15.73 4.64
CA ALA A 95 13.41 17.03 3.99
C ALA A 95 12.71 16.90 2.63
N ALA A 96 12.89 15.78 1.93
CA ALA A 96 12.22 15.49 0.66
C ALA A 96 10.84 14.85 0.85
N GLN A 97 10.50 14.40 2.07
CA GLN A 97 9.18 13.85 2.38
C GLN A 97 8.15 14.98 2.55
N PRO A 98 6.97 14.88 1.91
CA PRO A 98 5.92 15.84 2.16
C PRO A 98 5.39 15.69 3.59
N LYS A 99 5.53 16.76 4.37
CA LYS A 99 5.08 16.83 5.77
C LYS A 99 3.58 17.12 5.81
N PHE A 100 2.79 16.12 6.19
CA PHE A 100 1.35 16.30 6.43
C PHE A 100 1.05 16.34 7.94
N PRO A 101 0.29 17.32 8.45
CA PRO A 101 0.06 17.53 9.89
C PRO A 101 -0.61 16.38 10.66
N SER A 102 -1.21 15.39 10.00
CA SER A 102 -2.09 14.40 10.65
C SER A 102 -1.75 12.92 10.41
N MET A 103 -0.57 12.58 9.88
CA MET A 103 -0.23 11.19 9.54
C MET A 103 0.95 10.60 10.34
N GLY A 104 0.92 10.72 11.67
CA GLY A 104 1.94 10.14 12.57
C GLY A 104 1.99 8.60 12.68
N LYS A 105 1.20 7.84 11.91
CA LYS A 105 1.14 6.37 11.99
C LYS A 105 1.00 5.62 10.66
N TRP A 106 1.08 6.33 9.53
CA TRP A 106 0.69 5.78 8.22
C TRP A 106 1.85 5.44 7.29
N ILE A 107 3.08 5.78 7.68
CA ILE A 107 4.28 5.57 6.83
C ILE A 107 4.74 4.10 6.85
N ASN A 108 4.36 3.31 7.87
CA ASN A 108 4.83 1.91 8.03
C ASN A 108 3.72 0.87 8.16
N THR A 109 2.46 1.17 7.83
CA THR A 109 1.37 0.17 7.83
C THR A 109 1.19 -0.47 6.46
N TRP A 110 2.27 -1.08 5.95
CA TRP A 110 2.30 -1.95 4.78
C TRP A 110 3.34 -3.04 4.96
#